data_AF-A0A968HWF0-F1
#
_entry.id   AF-A0A968HWF0-F1
#
_cell.length_a   1.000
_cell.length_b   1.000
_cell.length_c   1.000
_cell.angle_alpha   90.00
_cell.angle_beta   90.00
_cell.angle_gamma   90.00
#
_symmetry.space_group_name_H-M   'P 1'
#
loop_
_entity.id
_entity.type
_entity.pdbx_description
1 polymer ?
#
loop_
_entity_poly.entity_id
_entity_poly.type
_entity_poly.pdbx_seq_one_letter_code
_entity_poly.pdbx_strand_id
1 'polypeptide(L)'
;MASPSYLPFAVVALTLALLGWGYWRSRGMGTAAFLSWLRLVALLLPWVTYFGLFGLGIFLDLSALLLLLVGSTMVYVFLVNQEQKLAKANASPTAPLSMDESDRKALQSIFSVDTFYATEVGTYQGGAICRGNLRAPAHLAYGQLQKRLQEKLGDRFTLFLVEGQQGKPVVIVLPQALSQTGELPSQQVLALVLLLTSVYTVGSVMQQLTSGGLAQPTPWIEVIGWSSLFLGIWGLREGGLRLVTRHYRVQLSWPFLLPSSQLGLFGAFHRFLSPLPSRTALFDLAIAPALVGGFLSLACLVAGLYCSAKGWGTLEVPCRLFQSSMLGGLLGKVILGDALSADYVGVHILAVIGWFGMVGTALNLLPVGQLDGGRLVQAMYGRRTAAGVGVVTLVLLAVSTLINPLALYWGGLILILRRNQERPMLDELSEVEGDRDSLGLGILLWMLTTLLPMTPTVGLQLGIGSSTLTLL
;
A
#
# COMPACT_ATOMS: atom_id res chain seq x y z
N MET A 1 -14.41 -40.80 5.41
CA MET A 1 -15.42 -40.31 4.45
C MET A 1 -15.60 -38.83 4.72
N ALA A 2 -15.07 -37.95 3.86
CA ALA A 2 -15.19 -36.50 4.04
C ALA A 2 -16.64 -36.08 3.79
N SER A 3 -17.24 -35.35 4.73
CA SER A 3 -18.55 -34.71 4.54
C SER A 3 -18.53 -33.84 3.28
N PRO A 4 -19.57 -33.87 2.43
CA PRO A 4 -19.64 -32.99 1.27
C PRO A 4 -19.54 -31.54 1.74
N SER A 5 -18.50 -30.83 1.29
CA SER A 5 -18.30 -29.43 1.64
C SER A 5 -19.40 -28.60 0.97
N TYR A 6 -20.36 -28.07 1.74
CA TYR A 6 -21.42 -27.19 1.24
C TYR A 6 -20.92 -25.77 0.88
N LEU A 7 -19.65 -25.49 1.14
CA LEU A 7 -19.01 -24.18 0.97
C LEU A 7 -19.05 -23.66 -0.49
N PRO A 8 -18.77 -24.46 -1.54
CA PRO A 8 -18.86 -23.99 -2.94
C PRO A 8 -20.28 -23.56 -3.31
N PHE A 9 -21.30 -24.31 -2.85
CA PHE A 9 -22.70 -23.97 -3.09
C PHE A 9 -23.12 -22.69 -2.36
N ALA A 10 -22.66 -22.49 -1.13
CA ALA A 10 -22.91 -21.26 -0.38
C ALA A 10 -22.29 -20.03 -1.06
N VAL A 11 -21.06 -20.15 -1.57
CA VAL A 11 -20.37 -19.08 -2.31
C VAL A 11 -21.12 -18.76 -3.61
N VAL A 12 -21.55 -19.76 -4.37
CA VAL A 12 -22.33 -19.57 -5.61
C VAL A 12 -23.68 -18.90 -5.30
N ALA A 13 -24.41 -19.38 -4.30
CA ALA A 13 -25.70 -18.83 -3.91
C ALA A 13 -25.60 -17.36 -3.47
N LEU A 14 -24.61 -17.03 -2.62
CA LEU A 14 -24.35 -15.66 -2.20
C LEU A 14 -23.99 -14.75 -3.38
N THR A 15 -23.16 -15.25 -4.30
CA THR A 15 -22.75 -14.49 -5.49
C THR A 15 -23.94 -14.21 -6.40
N LEU A 16 -24.80 -15.20 -6.64
CA LEU A 16 -26.04 -15.02 -7.42
C LEU A 16 -27.01 -14.05 -6.76
N ALA A 17 -27.14 -14.10 -5.42
CA ALA A 17 -27.95 -13.15 -4.66
C ALA A 17 -27.43 -11.71 -4.80
N LEU A 18 -26.11 -11.50 -4.69
CA LEU A 18 -25.47 -10.19 -4.89
C LEU A 18 -25.63 -9.69 -6.33
N LEU A 19 -25.50 -10.56 -7.32
CA LEU A 19 -25.72 -10.23 -8.74
C LEU A 19 -27.17 -9.83 -8.99
N GLY A 20 -28.14 -10.57 -8.44
CA GLY A 20 -29.56 -10.27 -8.55
C GLY A 20 -29.95 -8.96 -7.87
N TRP A 21 -29.42 -8.69 -6.68
CA TRP A 21 -29.60 -7.42 -5.99
C TRP A 21 -28.97 -6.26 -6.77
N GLY A 22 -27.76 -6.44 -7.29
CA GLY A 22 -27.08 -5.47 -8.14
C GLY A 22 -27.87 -5.16 -9.41
N TYR A 23 -28.50 -6.17 -10.02
CA TYR A 23 -29.36 -6.01 -11.19
C TYR A 23 -30.56 -5.11 -10.89
N TRP A 24 -31.28 -5.43 -9.81
CA TRP A 24 -32.45 -4.66 -9.38
C TRP A 24 -32.09 -3.20 -9.11
N ARG A 25 -30.96 -2.96 -8.42
CA ARG A 25 -30.46 -1.61 -8.16
C ARG A 25 -30.06 -0.87 -9.45
N SER A 26 -29.41 -1.56 -10.40
CA SER A 26 -28.91 -0.96 -11.64
C SER A 26 -30.01 -0.49 -12.59
N ARG A 27 -31.19 -1.13 -12.58
CA ARG A 27 -32.33 -0.76 -13.43
C ARG A 27 -32.83 0.67 -13.19
N GLY A 28 -32.67 1.21 -11.97
CA GLY A 28 -33.14 2.55 -11.61
C GLY A 28 -32.14 3.69 -11.88
N MET A 29 -30.89 3.40 -12.26
CA MET A 29 -29.78 4.38 -12.28
C MET A 29 -29.24 4.69 -13.68
N GLY A 30 -29.95 4.26 -14.74
CA GLY A 30 -29.61 4.54 -16.14
C GLY A 30 -28.61 3.56 -16.78
N THR A 31 -28.28 3.81 -18.06
CA THR A 31 -27.48 2.92 -18.91
C THR A 31 -26.03 2.73 -18.43
N ALA A 32 -25.43 3.76 -17.82
CA ALA A 32 -24.08 3.67 -17.25
C ALA A 32 -24.03 2.72 -16.04
N ALA A 33 -25.03 2.78 -15.15
CA ALA A 33 -25.13 1.89 -14.00
C ALA A 33 -25.36 0.43 -14.42
N PHE A 34 -26.13 0.22 -15.49
CA PHE A 34 -26.35 -1.09 -16.07
C PHE A 34 -25.05 -1.71 -16.63
N LEU A 35 -24.23 -0.91 -17.34
CA LEU A 35 -22.92 -1.36 -17.83
C LEU A 35 -21.94 -1.68 -16.72
N SER A 36 -21.92 -0.87 -15.65
CA SER A 36 -21.13 -1.14 -14.45
C SER A 36 -21.54 -2.46 -13.79
N TRP A 37 -22.84 -2.78 -13.75
CA TRP A 37 -23.33 -4.10 -13.28
C TRP A 37 -22.88 -5.24 -14.21
N LEU A 38 -23.03 -5.08 -15.53
CA LEU A 38 -22.62 -6.10 -16.51
C LEU A 38 -21.11 -6.41 -16.42
N ARG A 39 -20.30 -5.39 -16.13
CA ARG A 39 -18.86 -5.54 -15.89
C ARG A 39 -18.55 -6.40 -14.67
N LEU A 40 -19.31 -6.20 -13.59
CA LEU A 40 -19.19 -7.01 -12.37
C LEU A 40 -19.64 -8.45 -12.63
N VAL A 41 -20.71 -8.66 -13.41
CA VAL A 41 -21.14 -9.99 -13.88
C VAL A 41 -20.02 -10.66 -14.66
N ALA A 42 -19.43 -9.97 -15.65
CA ALA A 42 -18.36 -10.53 -16.47
C ALA A 42 -17.16 -11.00 -15.62
N LEU A 43 -16.80 -10.26 -14.57
CA LEU A 43 -15.69 -10.58 -13.68
C LEU A 43 -15.98 -11.76 -12.74
N LEU A 44 -17.23 -11.94 -12.32
CA LEU A 44 -17.62 -13.00 -11.39
C LEU A 44 -18.08 -14.29 -12.08
N LEU A 45 -18.55 -14.21 -13.33
CA LEU A 45 -19.04 -15.35 -14.10
C LEU A 45 -18.04 -16.54 -14.10
N PRO A 46 -16.72 -16.33 -14.34
CA PRO A 46 -15.75 -17.42 -14.30
C PRO A 46 -15.75 -18.24 -13.02
N TRP A 47 -15.81 -17.53 -11.89
CA TRP A 47 -15.73 -18.13 -10.57
C TRP A 47 -17.03 -18.83 -10.22
N VAL A 48 -18.18 -18.24 -10.56
CA VAL A 48 -19.49 -18.87 -10.36
C VAL A 48 -19.58 -20.17 -11.16
N THR A 49 -19.12 -20.18 -12.41
CA THR A 49 -19.09 -21.38 -13.24
C THR A 49 -18.13 -22.43 -12.68
N TYR A 50 -16.92 -22.03 -12.30
CA TYR A 50 -15.93 -22.95 -11.73
C TYR A 50 -16.39 -23.57 -10.40
N PHE A 51 -16.80 -22.75 -9.42
CA PHE A 51 -17.25 -23.25 -8.12
C PHE A 51 -18.57 -24.02 -8.19
N GLY A 52 -19.46 -23.66 -9.14
CA GLY A 52 -20.69 -24.40 -9.40
C GLY A 52 -20.40 -25.80 -9.96
N LEU A 53 -19.54 -25.91 -10.97
CA LEU A 53 -19.12 -27.19 -11.53
C LEU A 53 -18.36 -28.03 -10.51
N PHE A 54 -17.46 -27.41 -9.73
CA PHE A 54 -16.72 -28.05 -8.64
C PHE A 54 -17.67 -28.63 -7.59
N GLY A 55 -18.72 -27.89 -7.20
CA GLY A 55 -19.76 -28.38 -6.28
C GLY A 55 -20.50 -29.61 -6.81
N LEU A 56 -20.68 -29.71 -8.13
CA LEU A 56 -21.30 -30.85 -8.82
C LEU A 56 -20.31 -32.01 -9.08
N GLY A 57 -19.06 -31.90 -8.62
CA GLY A 57 -18.02 -32.92 -8.85
C GLY A 57 -17.41 -32.90 -10.26
N ILE A 58 -17.67 -31.84 -11.04
CA ILE A 58 -17.11 -31.63 -12.38
C ILE A 58 -15.89 -30.71 -12.25
N PHE A 59 -14.71 -31.24 -12.54
CA PHE A 59 -13.47 -30.47 -12.51
C PHE A 59 -13.14 -29.94 -13.90
N LEU A 60 -12.89 -28.63 -13.99
CA LEU A 60 -12.40 -28.01 -15.23
C LEU A 60 -10.88 -28.18 -15.30
N ASP A 61 -10.40 -28.66 -16.45
CA ASP A 61 -8.97 -28.65 -16.74
C ASP A 61 -8.45 -27.21 -16.83
N LEU A 62 -7.14 -27.04 -16.56
CA LEU A 62 -6.48 -25.73 -16.58
C LEU A 62 -6.73 -24.97 -17.90
N SER A 63 -6.71 -25.68 -19.03
CA SER A 63 -6.98 -25.11 -20.36
C SER A 63 -8.39 -24.52 -20.47
N ALA A 64 -9.39 -25.23 -19.95
CA ALA A 64 -10.78 -24.78 -19.97
C ALA A 64 -11.00 -23.59 -19.02
N LEU A 65 -10.38 -23.62 -17.84
CA LEU A 65 -10.40 -22.50 -16.89
C LEU A 65 -9.74 -21.24 -17.49
N LEU A 66 -8.59 -21.39 -18.16
CA LEU A 66 -7.90 -20.28 -18.82
C LEU A 66 -8.72 -19.70 -19.96
N LEU A 67 -9.31 -20.52 -20.84
CA LEU A 67 -10.19 -20.05 -21.92
C LEU A 67 -11.38 -19.25 -21.39
N LEU A 68 -11.99 -19.75 -20.31
CA LEU A 68 -13.14 -19.12 -19.66
C LEU A 68 -12.76 -17.80 -18.98
N LEU A 69 -11.57 -17.70 -18.36
CA LEU A 69 -11.02 -16.44 -17.84
C LEU A 69 -10.67 -15.44 -18.95
N VAL A 70 -10.06 -15.90 -20.03
CA VAL A 70 -9.68 -15.07 -21.19
C VAL A 70 -10.94 -14.51 -21.88
N GLY A 71 -11.95 -15.35 -22.10
CA GLY A 71 -13.23 -14.92 -22.67
C GLY A 71 -13.94 -13.88 -21.79
N SER A 72 -14.01 -14.12 -20.48
CA SER A 72 -14.53 -13.16 -19.50
C SER A 72 -13.76 -11.83 -19.51
N THR A 73 -12.42 -11.89 -19.60
CA THR A 73 -11.57 -10.70 -19.65
C THR A 73 -11.80 -9.89 -20.93
N MET A 74 -11.98 -10.55 -22.08
CA MET A 74 -12.33 -9.86 -23.33
C MET A 74 -13.68 -9.13 -23.22
N VAL A 75 -14.70 -9.79 -22.65
CA VAL A 75 -16.00 -9.17 -22.39
C VAL A 75 -15.87 -8.00 -21.43
N TYR A 76 -15.11 -8.15 -20.36
CA TYR A 76 -14.83 -7.07 -19.40
C TYR A 76 -14.20 -5.84 -20.08
N VAL A 77 -13.15 -6.04 -20.89
CA VAL A 77 -12.48 -4.96 -21.63
C VAL A 77 -13.43 -4.29 -22.63
N PHE A 78 -14.25 -5.07 -23.33
CA PHE A 78 -15.27 -4.53 -24.23
C PHE A 78 -16.26 -3.62 -23.50
N LEU A 79 -16.75 -4.04 -22.33
CA LEU A 79 -17.69 -3.27 -21.52
C LEU A 79 -17.08 -1.98 -20.97
N VAL A 80 -15.82 -2.02 -20.54
CA VAL A 80 -15.07 -0.83 -20.11
C VAL A 80 -14.99 0.19 -21.26
N ASN A 81 -14.70 -0.26 -22.47
CA ASN A 81 -14.64 0.63 -23.63
C ASN A 81 -16.00 1.26 -23.97
N GLN A 82 -17.10 0.53 -23.81
CA GLN A 82 -18.46 1.06 -24.03
C GLN A 82 -18.85 2.09 -22.98
N GLU A 83 -18.55 1.84 -21.71
CA GLU A 83 -18.78 2.78 -20.62
C GLU A 83 -17.99 4.08 -20.82
N GLN A 84 -16.73 3.99 -21.24
CA GLN A 84 -15.91 5.15 -21.58
C GLN A 84 -16.48 5.95 -22.77
N LYS A 85 -17.03 5.28 -23.78
CA LYS A 85 -17.70 5.94 -24.91
C LYS A 85 -18.94 6.70 -24.45
N LEU A 86 -19.77 6.09 -23.61
CA LEU A 86 -20.96 6.73 -23.04
C LEU A 86 -20.61 7.87 -22.08
N ALA A 87 -19.55 7.74 -21.27
CA ALA A 87 -19.07 8.81 -20.41
C ALA A 87 -18.56 10.02 -21.22
N LYS A 88 -17.91 9.77 -22.36
CA LYS A 88 -17.49 10.83 -23.30
C LYS A 88 -18.68 11.45 -24.05
N ALA A 89 -19.69 10.66 -24.41
CA ALA A 89 -20.88 11.14 -25.12
C ALA A 89 -21.84 11.94 -24.23
N ASN A 90 -21.96 11.55 -22.95
CA ASN A 90 -22.82 12.22 -21.95
C ASN A 90 -22.11 13.36 -21.21
N ALA A 91 -20.85 13.65 -21.54
CA ALA A 91 -20.19 14.85 -21.06
C ALA A 91 -20.80 16.07 -21.75
N SER A 92 -21.93 16.57 -21.23
CA SER A 92 -22.45 17.89 -21.59
C SER A 92 -21.37 18.96 -21.33
N PRO A 93 -21.26 20.01 -22.17
CA PRO A 93 -20.30 21.09 -21.97
C PRO A 93 -20.57 21.99 -20.75
N THR A 94 -21.63 21.71 -19.99
CA THR A 94 -22.06 22.51 -18.84
C THR A 94 -21.53 21.95 -17.53
N ALA A 95 -20.26 22.27 -17.25
CA ALA A 95 -19.78 22.41 -15.87
C ALA A 95 -18.94 23.70 -15.79
N PRO A 96 -19.21 24.63 -14.85
CA PRO A 96 -18.62 25.98 -14.81
C PRO A 96 -17.14 26.01 -14.36
N LEU A 97 -16.36 24.96 -14.65
CA LEU A 97 -14.99 24.76 -14.16
C LEU A 97 -13.94 24.78 -15.28
N SER A 98 -14.31 25.09 -16.52
CA SER A 98 -13.36 25.28 -17.62
C SER A 98 -12.74 26.68 -17.56
N MET A 99 -11.41 26.78 -17.69
CA MET A 99 -10.74 28.08 -17.89
C MET A 99 -11.34 28.82 -19.09
N ASP A 100 -11.96 29.97 -18.82
CA ASP A 100 -12.46 30.88 -19.85
C ASP A 100 -11.29 31.52 -20.62
N GLU A 101 -11.57 32.13 -21.76
CA GLU A 101 -10.55 32.73 -22.61
C GLU A 101 -9.84 33.93 -21.94
N SER A 102 -10.54 34.64 -21.05
CA SER A 102 -9.97 35.65 -20.15
C SER A 102 -8.97 35.04 -19.15
N ASP A 103 -9.36 33.95 -18.49
CA ASP A 103 -8.53 33.21 -17.53
C ASP A 103 -7.25 32.67 -18.22
N ARG A 104 -7.33 32.27 -19.50
CA ARG A 104 -6.16 31.82 -20.28
C ARG A 104 -5.20 32.95 -20.62
N LYS A 105 -5.69 34.13 -20.98
CA LYS A 105 -4.83 35.31 -21.20
C LYS A 105 -4.17 35.74 -19.88
N ALA A 106 -4.91 35.71 -18.78
CA ALA A 106 -4.36 35.96 -17.45
C ALA A 106 -3.28 34.93 -17.10
N LEU A 107 -3.49 33.64 -17.40
CA LEU A 107 -2.50 32.58 -17.19
C LEU A 107 -1.20 32.82 -17.98
N GLN A 108 -1.31 33.15 -19.27
CA GLN A 108 -0.14 33.43 -20.12
C GLN A 108 0.72 34.55 -19.55
N SER A 109 0.09 35.55 -18.94
CA SER A 109 0.77 36.71 -18.34
C SER A 109 1.46 36.42 -16.99
N ILE A 110 1.37 35.20 -16.45
CA ILE A 110 2.09 34.78 -15.23
C ILE A 110 3.52 34.31 -15.57
N PHE A 111 3.68 33.73 -16.77
CA PHE A 111 4.95 33.22 -17.25
C PHE A 111 5.89 34.36 -17.65
N SER A 112 7.16 34.25 -17.26
CA SER A 112 8.20 35.23 -17.58
C SER A 112 9.50 34.54 -17.93
N VAL A 113 10.37 35.26 -18.65
CA VAL A 113 11.71 34.78 -19.03
C VAL A 113 12.56 34.40 -17.81
N ASP A 114 12.33 35.05 -16.66
CA ASP A 114 13.13 34.82 -15.45
C ASP A 114 12.70 33.58 -14.65
N THR A 115 11.54 33.00 -14.92
CA THR A 115 10.98 31.87 -14.16
C THR A 115 10.74 30.64 -15.03
N PHE A 116 9.68 30.68 -15.83
CA PHE A 116 9.28 29.64 -16.74
C PHE A 116 8.82 30.27 -18.05
N TYR A 117 9.49 29.91 -19.13
CA TYR A 117 9.17 30.37 -20.48
C TYR A 117 8.26 29.36 -21.16
N ALA A 118 6.96 29.66 -21.23
CA ALA A 118 5.96 28.82 -21.88
C ALA A 118 6.05 28.94 -23.41
N THR A 119 6.24 27.81 -24.09
CA THR A 119 6.25 27.71 -25.57
C THR A 119 4.90 27.30 -26.12
N GLU A 120 4.15 26.46 -25.39
CA GLU A 120 2.83 25.96 -25.81
C GLU A 120 1.86 25.97 -24.62
N VAL A 121 0.63 26.43 -24.83
CA VAL A 121 -0.45 26.43 -23.82
C VAL A 121 -1.65 25.65 -24.35
N GLY A 122 -1.80 24.40 -23.93
CA GLY A 122 -2.92 23.52 -24.25
C GLY A 122 -4.02 23.53 -23.19
N THR A 123 -5.17 22.94 -23.49
CA THR A 123 -6.24 22.65 -22.52
C THR A 123 -5.99 21.29 -21.85
N TYR A 124 -6.26 21.19 -20.54
CA TYR A 124 -6.13 19.93 -19.82
C TYR A 124 -7.13 19.84 -18.64
N GLN A 125 -8.07 18.89 -18.71
CA GLN A 125 -9.04 18.58 -17.64
C GLN A 125 -9.75 19.82 -17.03
N GLY A 126 -10.23 20.73 -17.87
CA GLY A 126 -10.87 21.99 -17.42
C GLY A 126 -9.89 23.11 -17.04
N GLY A 127 -8.60 22.80 -16.93
CA GLY A 127 -7.53 23.78 -16.76
C GLY A 127 -6.63 23.89 -17.99
N ALA A 128 -5.35 24.18 -17.76
CA ALA A 128 -4.36 24.39 -18.81
C ALA A 128 -3.06 23.60 -18.56
N ILE A 129 -2.42 23.20 -19.65
CA ILE A 129 -1.10 22.59 -19.65
C ILE A 129 -0.13 23.49 -20.43
N CYS A 130 0.91 23.94 -19.76
CA CYS A 130 1.90 24.86 -20.29
C CYS A 130 3.24 24.15 -20.40
N ARG A 131 3.68 23.91 -21.63
CA ARG A 131 5.00 23.33 -21.92
C ARG A 131 5.98 24.46 -22.15
N GLY A 132 7.21 24.27 -21.72
CA GLY A 132 8.20 25.32 -21.76
C GLY A 132 9.53 24.91 -21.15
N ASN A 133 10.37 25.91 -20.91
CA ASN A 133 11.66 25.72 -20.27
C ASN A 133 11.69 26.48 -18.94
N LEU A 134 12.16 25.78 -17.90
CA LEU A 134 12.46 26.38 -16.61
C LEU A 134 13.76 27.19 -16.72
N ARG A 135 13.78 28.41 -16.19
CA ARG A 135 14.90 29.36 -16.30
C ARG A 135 15.53 29.72 -14.95
N ALA A 136 14.91 29.31 -13.85
CA ALA A 136 15.38 29.47 -12.48
C ALA A 136 15.31 28.13 -11.72
N PRO A 137 15.95 28.01 -10.55
CA PRO A 137 15.76 26.85 -9.67
C PRO A 137 14.27 26.58 -9.40
N ALA A 138 13.86 25.31 -9.41
CA ALA A 138 12.46 24.91 -9.37
C ALA A 138 11.67 25.50 -8.20
N HIS A 139 12.23 25.47 -6.98
CA HIS A 139 11.57 26.00 -5.79
C HIS A 139 11.30 27.52 -5.88
N LEU A 140 12.26 28.30 -6.39
CA LEU A 140 12.12 29.75 -6.57
C LEU A 140 11.10 30.05 -7.68
N ALA A 141 11.20 29.34 -8.80
CA ALA A 141 10.29 29.48 -9.92
C ALA A 141 8.86 29.15 -9.49
N TYR A 142 8.66 28.05 -8.76
CA TYR A 142 7.36 27.64 -8.25
C TYR A 142 6.77 28.70 -7.33
N GLY A 143 7.52 29.18 -6.33
CA GLY A 143 7.03 30.21 -5.39
C GLY A 143 6.61 31.51 -6.09
N GLN A 144 7.38 31.97 -7.07
CA GLN A 144 7.02 33.17 -7.86
C GLN A 144 5.80 32.95 -8.75
N LEU A 145 5.72 31.80 -9.45
CA LEU A 145 4.58 31.45 -10.29
C LEU A 145 3.30 31.30 -9.47
N GLN A 146 3.38 30.65 -8.31
CA GLN A 146 2.24 30.50 -7.40
C GLN A 146 1.74 31.84 -6.89
N LYS A 147 2.64 32.75 -6.48
CA LYS A 147 2.27 34.10 -6.03
C LYS A 147 1.55 34.89 -7.13
N ARG A 148 2.09 34.89 -8.34
CA ARG A 148 1.48 35.56 -9.50
C ARG A 148 0.16 34.93 -9.93
N LEU A 149 0.01 33.61 -9.80
CA LEU A 149 -1.25 32.92 -10.03
C LEU A 149 -2.32 33.38 -9.02
N GLN A 150 -1.95 33.45 -7.74
CA GLN A 150 -2.86 33.88 -6.69
C GLN A 150 -3.26 35.36 -6.86
N GLU A 151 -2.34 36.23 -7.27
CA GLU A 151 -2.62 37.64 -7.56
C GLU A 151 -3.60 37.84 -8.74
N LYS A 152 -3.51 37.01 -9.80
CA LYS A 152 -4.30 37.20 -11.03
C LYS A 152 -5.58 36.39 -11.09
N LEU A 153 -5.55 35.17 -10.56
CA LEU A 153 -6.63 34.17 -10.71
C LEU A 153 -7.20 33.72 -9.35
N GLY A 154 -6.66 34.23 -8.24
CA GLY A 154 -7.08 33.88 -6.88
C GLY A 154 -6.84 32.40 -6.55
N ASP A 155 -7.58 31.90 -5.58
CA ASP A 155 -7.49 30.51 -5.13
C ASP A 155 -8.31 29.52 -6.00
N ARG A 156 -8.91 29.98 -7.10
CA ARG A 156 -9.74 29.16 -8.00
C ARG A 156 -8.94 28.03 -8.67
N PHE A 157 -7.64 28.23 -8.84
CA PHE A 157 -6.77 27.32 -9.57
C PHE A 157 -5.55 26.92 -8.74
N THR A 158 -5.07 25.70 -8.98
CA THR A 158 -3.89 25.13 -8.34
C THR A 158 -2.82 24.84 -9.39
N LEU A 159 -1.60 25.29 -9.12
CA LEU A 159 -0.44 25.12 -9.99
C LEU A 159 0.36 23.89 -9.58
N PHE A 160 0.67 23.07 -10.57
CA PHE A 160 1.54 21.91 -10.47
C PHE A 160 2.74 22.10 -11.40
N LEU A 161 3.95 22.07 -10.84
CA LEU A 161 5.21 22.10 -11.55
C LEU A 161 5.76 20.66 -11.58
N VAL A 162 5.60 20.01 -12.73
CA VAL A 162 5.81 18.56 -12.89
C VAL A 162 6.76 18.25 -14.04
N GLU A 163 7.33 17.06 -13.99
CA GLU A 163 8.15 16.54 -15.08
C GLU A 163 7.26 15.96 -16.20
N GLY A 164 7.36 16.54 -17.40
CA GLY A 164 6.61 16.12 -18.58
C GLY A 164 7.16 14.85 -19.26
N GLN A 165 6.65 14.54 -20.44
CA GLN A 165 7.23 13.47 -21.28
C GLN A 165 8.62 13.90 -21.76
N GLN A 166 9.60 12.99 -21.72
CA GLN A 166 11.03 13.23 -22.05
C GLN A 166 11.84 14.11 -21.09
N GLY A 167 11.35 14.38 -19.88
CA GLY A 167 12.13 15.07 -18.84
C GLY A 167 12.06 16.58 -18.86
N LYS A 168 11.23 17.15 -19.73
CA LYS A 168 11.05 18.59 -19.82
C LYS A 168 10.07 19.09 -18.75
N PRO A 169 10.31 20.28 -18.17
CA PRO A 169 9.44 20.86 -17.16
C PRO A 169 8.10 21.29 -17.78
N VAL A 170 7.00 20.99 -17.09
CA VAL A 170 5.65 21.33 -17.50
C VAL A 170 4.88 21.93 -16.33
N VAL A 171 4.18 23.03 -16.59
CA VAL A 171 3.29 23.64 -15.62
C VAL A 171 1.86 23.22 -15.97
N ILE A 172 1.17 22.60 -15.02
CA ILE A 172 -0.23 22.23 -15.15
C ILE A 172 -1.03 23.06 -14.17
N VAL A 173 -2.08 23.73 -14.63
CA VAL A 173 -2.97 24.52 -13.79
C VAL A 173 -4.34 23.88 -13.83
N LEU A 174 -4.86 23.47 -12.68
CA LEU A 174 -6.15 22.78 -12.55
C LEU A 174 -7.10 23.55 -11.63
N PRO A 175 -8.41 23.53 -11.88
CA PRO A 175 -9.41 24.02 -10.94
C PRO A 175 -9.24 23.36 -9.56
N GLN A 176 -9.34 24.14 -8.49
CA GLN A 176 -9.12 23.66 -7.12
C GLN A 176 -10.04 22.48 -6.77
N ALA A 177 -11.29 22.50 -7.25
CA ALA A 177 -12.27 21.42 -7.06
C ALA A 177 -11.82 20.06 -7.64
N LEU A 178 -10.95 20.04 -8.65
CA LEU A 178 -10.40 18.81 -9.23
C LEU A 178 -9.13 18.33 -8.50
N SER A 179 -8.48 19.22 -7.74
CA SER A 179 -7.25 18.92 -7.00
C SER A 179 -7.51 18.26 -5.64
N GLN A 180 -8.64 18.58 -5.00
CA GLN A 180 -9.03 18.03 -3.71
C GLN A 180 -10.01 16.88 -3.91
N THR A 181 -9.74 15.75 -3.27
CA THR A 181 -10.73 14.65 -3.22
C THR A 181 -11.17 14.46 -1.78
N GLY A 182 -12.44 14.75 -1.50
CA GLY A 182 -13.04 14.36 -0.23
C GLY A 182 -13.10 12.83 -0.07
N GLU A 183 -13.23 12.37 1.17
CA GLU A 183 -13.52 10.97 1.45
C GLU A 183 -14.96 10.64 1.08
N LEU A 184 -15.14 9.51 0.40
CA LEU A 184 -16.48 8.97 0.17
C LEU A 184 -16.96 8.26 1.43
N PRO A 185 -18.26 8.33 1.80
CA PRO A 185 -18.79 7.60 2.95
C PRO A 185 -18.52 6.09 2.91
N SER A 186 -18.49 5.50 1.71
CA SER A 186 -18.15 4.08 1.51
C SER A 186 -16.71 3.75 1.92
N GLN A 187 -15.77 4.68 1.76
CA GLN A 187 -14.37 4.51 2.18
C GLN A 187 -14.26 4.54 3.70
N GLN A 188 -15.04 5.37 4.38
CA GLN A 188 -15.07 5.41 5.84
C GLN A 188 -15.66 4.13 6.44
N VAL A 189 -16.74 3.62 5.85
CA VAL A 189 -17.30 2.31 6.23
C VAL A 189 -16.27 1.19 6.01
N LEU A 190 -15.57 1.19 4.86
CA LEU A 190 -14.52 0.22 4.60
C LEU A 190 -13.38 0.31 5.63
N ALA A 191 -12.92 1.52 5.96
CA ALA A 191 -11.89 1.74 6.97
C ALA A 191 -12.32 1.22 8.35
N LEU A 192 -13.58 1.45 8.74
CA LEU A 192 -14.14 0.93 9.98
C LEU A 192 -14.20 -0.60 10.00
N VAL A 193 -14.71 -1.21 8.92
CA VAL A 193 -14.77 -2.68 8.80
C VAL A 193 -13.38 -3.30 8.89
N LEU A 194 -12.41 -2.71 8.18
CA LEU A 194 -11.01 -3.14 8.20
C LEU A 194 -10.37 -2.98 9.58
N LEU A 195 -10.67 -1.90 10.29
CA LEU A 195 -10.22 -1.68 11.66
C LEU A 195 -10.77 -2.73 12.61
N LEU A 196 -12.08 -2.99 12.58
CA LEU A 196 -12.72 -4.01 13.43
C LEU A 196 -12.18 -5.41 13.13
N THR A 197 -12.02 -5.73 11.85
CA THR A 197 -11.44 -7.02 11.42
C THR A 197 -9.99 -7.14 11.87
N SER A 198 -9.21 -6.06 11.82
CA SER A 198 -7.82 -6.04 12.28
C SER A 198 -7.70 -6.24 13.78
N VAL A 199 -8.58 -5.62 14.58
CA VAL A 199 -8.64 -5.85 16.03
C VAL A 199 -8.95 -7.32 16.33
N TYR A 200 -9.90 -7.91 15.60
CA TYR A 200 -10.22 -9.33 15.73
C TYR A 200 -9.04 -10.23 15.37
N THR A 201 -8.37 -9.99 14.23
CA THR A 201 -7.25 -10.84 13.80
C THR A 201 -6.02 -10.71 14.70
N VAL A 202 -5.75 -9.51 15.23
CA VAL A 202 -4.70 -9.33 16.26
C VAL A 202 -5.05 -10.14 17.51
N GLY A 203 -6.29 -10.02 18.01
CA GLY A 203 -6.75 -10.80 19.15
C GLY A 203 -6.64 -12.31 18.94
N SER A 204 -7.02 -12.80 17.76
CA SER A 204 -6.95 -14.23 17.44
C SER A 204 -5.50 -14.74 17.38
N VAL A 205 -4.57 -13.95 16.86
CA VAL A 205 -3.15 -14.32 16.81
C VAL A 205 -2.55 -14.31 18.22
N MET A 206 -2.85 -13.30 19.04
CA MET A 206 -2.36 -13.26 20.43
C MET A 206 -2.94 -14.38 21.28
N GLN A 207 -4.20 -14.76 21.03
CA GLN A 207 -4.81 -15.94 21.63
C GLN A 207 -4.03 -17.22 21.28
N GLN A 208 -3.70 -17.43 20.00
CA GLN A 208 -2.92 -18.60 19.57
C GLN A 208 -1.53 -18.65 20.20
N LEU A 209 -0.88 -17.49 20.34
CA LEU A 209 0.47 -17.40 20.94
C LEU A 209 0.47 -17.61 22.45
N THR A 210 -0.63 -17.29 23.14
CA THR A 210 -0.72 -17.40 24.61
C THR A 210 -1.36 -18.70 25.08
N SER A 211 -2.27 -19.30 24.31
CA SER A 211 -3.10 -20.39 24.82
C SER A 211 -2.49 -21.79 24.73
N GLY A 212 -1.26 -21.96 24.24
CA GLY A 212 -0.59 -23.27 24.17
C GLY A 212 -1.37 -24.36 23.41
N GLY A 213 -2.39 -23.98 22.63
CA GLY A 213 -3.34 -24.89 21.96
C GLY A 213 -4.83 -24.59 22.26
N LEU A 214 -5.71 -25.40 21.67
CA LEU A 214 -7.18 -25.28 21.79
C LEU A 214 -7.75 -25.86 23.09
N ALA A 215 -6.94 -26.57 23.88
CA ALA A 215 -7.40 -27.35 25.04
C ALA A 215 -7.17 -26.67 26.40
N GLN A 216 -6.38 -25.59 26.48
CA GLN A 216 -6.16 -24.84 27.72
C GLN A 216 -7.07 -23.61 27.80
N PRO A 217 -7.52 -23.22 29.02
CA PRO A 217 -8.28 -22.00 29.21
C PRO A 217 -7.45 -20.79 28.77
N THR A 218 -8.06 -19.95 27.94
CA THR A 218 -7.39 -18.78 27.35
C THR A 218 -7.30 -17.64 28.38
N PRO A 219 -6.10 -17.13 28.71
CA PRO A 219 -5.96 -16.02 29.64
C PRO A 219 -6.33 -14.71 28.94
N TRP A 220 -7.63 -14.37 28.89
CA TRP A 220 -8.13 -13.20 28.18
C TRP A 220 -7.46 -11.88 28.57
N ILE A 221 -7.04 -11.74 29.83
CA ILE A 221 -6.32 -10.55 30.31
C ILE A 221 -4.96 -10.40 29.59
N GLU A 222 -4.22 -11.51 29.43
CA GLU A 222 -2.95 -11.51 28.70
C GLU A 222 -3.17 -11.27 27.21
N VAL A 223 -4.18 -11.92 26.61
CA VAL A 223 -4.53 -11.73 25.19
C VAL A 223 -4.83 -10.25 24.92
N ILE A 224 -5.66 -9.61 25.76
CA ILE A 224 -6.00 -8.20 25.64
C ILE A 224 -4.76 -7.33 25.85
N GLY A 225 -3.93 -7.62 26.87
CA GLY A 225 -2.70 -6.89 27.15
C GLY A 225 -1.75 -6.87 25.95
N TRP A 226 -1.41 -8.05 25.43
CA TRP A 226 -0.49 -8.19 24.28
C TRP A 226 -1.08 -7.63 22.99
N SER A 227 -2.38 -7.81 22.76
CA SER A 227 -3.08 -7.21 21.61
C SER A 227 -3.06 -5.69 21.67
N SER A 228 -3.27 -5.11 22.86
CA SER A 228 -3.25 -3.66 23.06
C SER A 228 -1.86 -3.07 22.81
N LEU A 229 -0.80 -3.78 23.21
CA LEU A 229 0.57 -3.38 22.94
C LEU A 229 0.85 -3.35 21.42
N PHE A 230 0.49 -4.42 20.71
CA PHE A 230 0.72 -4.49 19.27
C PHE A 230 -0.08 -3.41 18.51
N LEU A 231 -1.37 -3.25 18.83
CA LEU A 231 -2.19 -2.16 18.26
C LEU A 231 -1.66 -0.78 18.64
N GLY A 232 -1.09 -0.62 19.84
CA GLY A 232 -0.45 0.60 20.31
C GLY A 232 0.75 1.01 19.45
N ILE A 233 1.60 0.05 19.05
CA ILE A 233 2.72 0.30 18.12
C ILE A 233 2.19 0.87 16.79
N TRP A 234 1.16 0.26 16.22
CA TRP A 234 0.53 0.75 14.99
C TRP A 234 -0.17 2.10 15.17
N GLY A 235 -0.81 2.32 16.32
CA GLY A 235 -1.42 3.60 16.66
C GLY A 235 -0.41 4.74 16.75
N LEU A 236 0.73 4.51 17.41
CA LEU A 236 1.83 5.47 17.52
C LEU A 236 2.49 5.75 16.17
N ARG A 237 2.70 4.70 15.35
CA ARG A 237 3.14 4.82 13.95
C ARG A 237 2.28 5.80 13.16
N GLU A 238 0.95 5.60 13.18
CA GLU A 238 0.01 6.50 12.50
C GLU A 238 -0.06 7.89 13.16
N GLY A 239 0.16 7.96 14.48
CA GLY A 239 0.32 9.22 15.20
C GLY A 239 1.49 10.05 14.67
N GLY A 240 2.65 9.42 14.46
CA GLY A 240 3.84 10.03 13.87
C GLY A 240 3.56 10.60 12.48
N LEU A 241 2.89 9.84 11.63
CA LEU A 241 2.45 10.31 10.31
C LEU A 241 1.54 11.54 10.42
N ARG A 242 0.54 11.52 11.31
CA ARG A 242 -0.41 12.63 11.50
C ARG A 242 0.25 13.89 12.03
N LEU A 243 1.37 13.78 12.77
CA LEU A 243 2.15 14.95 13.19
C LEU A 243 2.83 15.61 11.99
N VAL A 244 3.42 14.82 11.09
CA VAL A 244 4.09 15.33 9.89
C VAL A 244 3.09 15.91 8.89
N THR A 245 1.90 15.30 8.72
CA THR A 245 0.86 15.88 7.85
C THR A 245 0.37 17.23 8.36
N ARG A 246 0.25 17.43 9.68
CA ARG A 246 -0.07 18.74 10.27
C ARG A 246 1.01 19.78 10.00
N HIS A 247 2.28 19.40 10.07
CA HIS A 247 3.39 20.29 9.75
C HIS A 247 3.31 20.80 8.31
N TYR A 248 3.02 19.91 7.35
CA TYR A 248 2.87 20.25 5.93
C TYR A 248 1.47 20.69 5.50
N ARG A 249 0.51 20.81 6.44
CA ARG A 249 -0.91 21.16 6.18
C ARG A 249 -1.58 20.25 5.14
N VAL A 250 -1.22 18.97 5.13
CA VAL A 250 -1.77 17.96 4.22
C VAL A 250 -2.94 17.24 4.86
N GLN A 251 -4.03 17.08 4.12
CA GLN A 251 -5.19 16.29 4.56
C GLN A 251 -4.99 14.81 4.28
N LEU A 252 -5.23 13.99 5.31
CA LEU A 252 -5.01 12.55 5.29
C LEU A 252 -6.34 11.81 5.48
N SER A 253 -6.51 10.70 4.77
CA SER A 253 -7.63 9.79 4.98
C SER A 253 -7.55 9.04 6.30
N TRP A 254 -8.63 8.36 6.67
CA TRP A 254 -8.56 7.30 7.68
C TRP A 254 -7.61 6.18 7.22
N PRO A 255 -6.90 5.54 8.17
CA PRO A 255 -6.00 4.44 7.86
C PRO A 255 -6.80 3.18 7.52
N PHE A 256 -6.47 2.57 6.39
CA PHE A 256 -6.96 1.26 6.00
C PHE A 256 -5.99 0.20 6.54
N LEU A 257 -6.38 -0.42 7.65
CA LEU A 257 -5.62 -1.48 8.31
C LEU A 257 -5.88 -2.82 7.60
N LEU A 258 -4.83 -3.52 7.19
CA LEU A 258 -4.94 -4.78 6.47
C LEU A 258 -4.87 -5.96 7.45
N PRO A 259 -6.01 -6.60 7.78
CA PRO A 259 -6.03 -7.71 8.73
C PRO A 259 -5.25 -8.91 8.20
N SER A 260 -4.59 -9.63 9.11
CA SER A 260 -3.80 -10.83 8.81
C SER A 260 -4.13 -11.94 9.79
N SER A 261 -4.50 -13.13 9.30
CA SER A 261 -4.62 -14.30 10.17
C SER A 261 -3.28 -14.82 10.70
N GLN A 262 -2.15 -14.37 10.14
CA GLN A 262 -0.81 -14.88 10.45
C GLN A 262 -0.03 -13.93 11.35
N LEU A 263 -0.03 -12.63 11.02
CA LEU A 263 0.70 -11.60 11.76
C LEU A 263 -0.22 -10.74 12.65
N GLY A 264 -1.53 -10.98 12.60
CA GLY A 264 -2.56 -10.13 13.21
C GLY A 264 -2.87 -8.91 12.35
N LEU A 265 -1.85 -8.12 12.00
CA LEU A 265 -1.97 -6.95 11.15
C LEU A 265 -0.78 -6.89 10.17
N PHE A 266 -1.09 -6.82 8.88
CA PHE A 266 -0.07 -6.80 7.81
C PHE A 266 0.52 -5.42 7.58
N GLY A 267 -0.32 -4.39 7.68
CA GLY A 267 0.00 -3.10 7.13
C GLY A 267 -1.10 -2.09 7.41
N ALA A 268 -0.74 -0.82 7.35
CA ALA A 268 -1.67 0.29 7.30
C ALA A 268 -1.37 1.08 6.04
N PHE A 269 -2.41 1.55 5.35
CA PHE A 269 -2.23 2.51 4.28
C PHE A 269 -3.20 3.67 4.33
N HIS A 270 -2.75 4.78 3.76
CA HIS A 270 -3.43 6.04 3.79
C HIS A 270 -3.42 6.67 2.41
N ARG A 271 -4.44 7.48 2.14
CA ARG A 271 -4.55 8.28 0.93
C ARG A 271 -4.47 9.74 1.29
N PHE A 272 -3.69 10.51 0.54
CA PHE A 272 -3.69 11.96 0.65
C PHE A 272 -4.94 12.53 -0.03
N LEU A 273 -5.69 13.35 0.69
CA LEU A 273 -6.93 13.99 0.21
C LEU A 273 -6.64 15.32 -0.49
N SER A 274 -5.54 15.97 -0.10
CA SER A 274 -4.98 17.17 -0.72
C SER A 274 -3.68 16.87 -1.48
N PRO A 275 -3.30 17.67 -2.49
CA PRO A 275 -2.00 17.54 -3.14
C PRO A 275 -0.86 17.85 -2.15
N LEU A 276 0.28 17.19 -2.35
CA LEU A 276 1.47 17.39 -1.53
C LEU A 276 2.28 18.59 -2.05
N PRO A 277 2.92 19.38 -1.17
CA PRO A 277 3.59 20.61 -1.59
C PRO A 277 4.88 20.33 -2.38
N SER A 278 5.68 19.35 -1.97
CA SER A 278 6.98 19.06 -2.60
C SER A 278 7.45 17.63 -2.40
N ARG A 279 8.49 17.22 -3.13
CA ARG A 279 9.19 15.92 -2.92
C ARG A 279 9.75 15.78 -1.51
N THR A 280 10.23 16.87 -0.93
CA THR A 280 10.70 16.96 0.47
C THR A 280 9.59 16.59 1.46
N ALA A 281 8.36 17.08 1.24
CA ALA A 281 7.22 16.70 2.06
C ALA A 281 6.82 15.24 1.88
N LEU A 282 6.85 14.72 0.64
CA LEU A 282 6.59 13.30 0.37
C LEU A 282 7.61 12.40 1.09
N PHE A 283 8.88 12.80 1.10
CA PHE A 283 9.95 12.08 1.82
C PHE A 283 9.64 11.99 3.32
N ASP A 284 9.38 13.13 3.97
CA ASP A 284 9.13 13.19 5.42
C ASP A 284 7.87 12.41 5.82
N LEU A 285 6.84 12.45 4.97
CA LEU A 285 5.61 11.69 5.17
C LEU A 285 5.81 10.19 4.99
N ALA A 286 6.66 9.77 4.06
CA ALA A 286 6.96 8.37 3.81
C ALA A 286 7.86 7.75 4.90
N ILE A 287 8.82 8.52 5.42
CA ILE A 287 9.82 8.04 6.39
C ILE A 287 9.28 8.00 7.83
N ALA A 288 8.38 8.91 8.20
CA ALA A 288 7.90 9.04 9.59
C ALA A 288 7.23 7.78 10.16
N PRO A 289 6.31 7.09 9.45
CA PRO A 289 5.74 5.83 9.93
C PRO A 289 6.80 4.75 10.12
N ALA A 290 7.79 4.70 9.23
CA ALA A 290 8.87 3.72 9.29
C ALA A 290 9.77 3.93 10.51
N LEU A 291 10.12 5.19 10.81
CA LEU A 291 10.91 5.53 11.99
C LEU A 291 10.16 5.17 13.27
N VAL A 292 8.92 5.67 13.44
CA VAL A 292 8.16 5.44 14.68
C VAL A 292 7.80 3.97 14.85
N GLY A 293 7.21 3.35 13.83
CA GLY A 293 6.81 1.95 13.88
C GLY A 293 8.02 1.01 13.96
N GLY A 294 9.07 1.27 13.17
CA GLY A 294 10.28 0.45 13.16
C GLY A 294 11.05 0.51 14.47
N PHE A 295 11.30 1.70 15.04
CA PHE A 295 12.03 1.80 16.30
C PHE A 295 11.27 1.21 17.49
N LEU A 296 9.95 1.45 17.59
CA LEU A 296 9.13 0.83 18.64
C LEU A 296 9.13 -0.70 18.52
N SER A 297 9.01 -1.22 17.29
CA SER A 297 9.04 -2.66 17.04
C SER A 297 10.41 -3.26 17.37
N LEU A 298 11.49 -2.59 16.97
CA LEU A 298 12.87 -3.00 17.30
C LEU A 298 13.11 -3.01 18.81
N ALA A 299 12.64 -1.98 19.53
CA ALA A 299 12.75 -1.91 20.98
C ALA A 299 12.03 -3.08 21.65
N CYS A 300 10.81 -3.42 21.19
CA CYS A 300 10.08 -4.60 21.68
C CYS A 300 10.83 -5.90 21.35
N LEU A 301 11.39 -6.02 20.14
CA LEU A 301 12.16 -7.20 19.73
C LEU A 301 13.35 -7.41 20.66
N VAL A 302 14.18 -6.37 20.86
CA VAL A 302 15.36 -6.43 21.72
C VAL A 302 15.00 -6.69 23.17
N ALA A 303 14.00 -5.99 23.72
CA ALA A 303 13.53 -6.20 25.08
C ALA A 303 13.00 -7.62 25.29
N GLY A 304 12.24 -8.14 24.32
CA GLY A 304 11.73 -9.51 24.37
C GLY A 304 12.84 -10.56 24.30
N LEU A 305 13.83 -10.39 23.44
CA LEU A 305 14.99 -11.29 23.36
C LEU A 305 15.80 -11.25 24.66
N TYR A 306 15.95 -10.08 25.28
CA TYR A 306 16.62 -9.96 26.58
C TYR A 306 15.86 -10.67 27.71
N CYS A 307 14.52 -10.55 27.75
CA CYS A 307 13.70 -11.34 28.68
C CYS A 307 13.81 -12.85 28.42
N SER A 308 13.89 -13.24 27.15
CA SER A 308 14.07 -14.64 26.74
C SER A 308 15.41 -15.19 27.24
N ALA A 309 16.49 -14.42 27.13
CA ALA A 309 17.82 -14.80 27.64
C ALA A 309 17.85 -14.97 29.17
N LYS A 310 16.95 -14.31 29.91
CA LYS A 310 16.77 -14.50 31.36
C LYS A 310 15.92 -15.72 31.74
N GLY A 311 15.44 -16.49 30.75
CA GLY A 311 14.57 -17.64 30.98
C GLY A 311 13.10 -17.28 31.22
N TRP A 312 12.67 -16.04 30.89
CA TRP A 312 11.26 -15.65 30.95
C TRP A 312 10.50 -15.94 29.64
N GLY A 313 11.12 -16.68 28.71
CA GLY A 313 10.47 -17.12 27.49
C GLY A 313 9.52 -18.28 27.74
N THR A 314 8.23 -18.09 27.50
CA THR A 314 7.19 -19.11 27.66
C THR A 314 6.80 -19.78 26.36
N LEU A 315 7.08 -19.16 25.20
CA LEU A 315 6.71 -19.68 23.89
C LEU A 315 7.91 -20.43 23.29
N GLU A 316 7.79 -21.73 23.12
CA GLU A 316 8.82 -22.52 22.42
C GLU A 316 8.75 -22.30 20.92
N VAL A 317 9.85 -21.80 20.34
CA VAL A 317 9.94 -21.46 18.92
C VAL A 317 11.11 -22.23 18.31
N PRO A 318 10.93 -22.89 17.14
CA PRO A 318 12.05 -23.49 16.41
C PRO A 318 13.16 -22.48 16.12
N CYS A 319 14.41 -22.79 16.48
CA CYS A 319 15.55 -21.89 16.26
C CYS A 319 15.76 -21.56 14.78
N ARG A 320 15.36 -22.46 13.86
CA ARG A 320 15.35 -22.20 12.41
C ARG A 320 14.53 -20.98 12.00
N LEU A 321 13.50 -20.59 12.75
CA LEU A 321 12.71 -19.41 12.42
C LEU A 321 13.52 -18.12 12.50
N PHE A 322 14.59 -18.08 13.29
CA PHE A 322 15.52 -16.95 13.32
C PHE A 322 16.28 -16.78 11.99
N GLN A 323 16.41 -17.84 11.19
CA GLN A 323 16.99 -17.76 9.84
C GLN A 323 16.04 -17.11 8.83
N SER A 324 14.75 -16.94 9.14
CA SER A 324 13.80 -16.25 8.25
C SER A 324 14.07 -14.75 8.11
N SER A 325 14.95 -14.21 8.94
CA SER A 325 15.34 -12.80 8.95
C SER A 325 16.81 -12.64 9.27
N MET A 326 17.54 -11.90 8.43
CA MET A 326 18.93 -11.59 8.73
C MET A 326 19.05 -10.76 10.01
N LEU A 327 18.22 -9.72 10.18
CA LEU A 327 18.23 -8.90 11.38
C LEU A 327 17.79 -9.69 12.62
N GLY A 328 16.69 -10.43 12.52
CA GLY A 328 16.18 -11.25 13.62
C GLY A 328 17.18 -12.31 14.07
N GLY A 329 17.82 -13.00 13.12
CA GLY A 329 18.85 -14.00 13.37
C GLY A 329 20.11 -13.42 14.02
N LEU A 330 20.61 -12.27 13.52
CA LEU A 330 21.77 -11.61 14.12
C LEU A 330 21.50 -11.14 15.55
N LEU A 331 20.38 -10.44 15.79
CA LEU A 331 20.01 -10.01 17.14
C LEU A 331 19.77 -11.20 18.07
N GLY A 332 19.11 -12.24 17.56
CA GLY A 332 18.93 -13.50 18.26
C GLY A 332 20.28 -14.09 18.69
N LYS A 333 21.24 -14.22 17.77
CA LYS A 333 22.56 -14.81 18.08
C LYS A 333 23.35 -13.96 19.08
N VAL A 334 23.31 -12.64 18.95
CA VAL A 334 23.99 -11.72 19.87
C VAL A 334 23.41 -11.79 21.29
N ILE A 335 22.09 -11.92 21.43
CA ILE A 335 21.41 -11.84 22.73
C ILE A 335 21.22 -13.22 23.39
N LEU A 336 20.85 -14.24 22.62
CA LEU A 336 20.56 -15.60 23.10
C LEU A 336 21.80 -16.52 23.05
N GLY A 337 22.84 -16.16 22.30
CA GLY A 337 24.09 -16.91 22.24
C GLY A 337 23.91 -18.34 21.72
N ASP A 338 24.37 -19.31 22.51
CA ASP A 338 24.38 -20.73 22.13
C ASP A 338 23.03 -21.42 22.35
N ALA A 339 22.06 -20.76 23.00
CA ALA A 339 20.70 -21.26 23.09
C ALA A 339 20.05 -21.46 21.70
N LEU A 340 20.50 -20.70 20.69
CA LEU A 340 20.03 -20.85 19.31
C LEU A 340 20.59 -22.07 18.57
N SER A 341 21.59 -22.76 19.13
CA SER A 341 22.11 -24.01 18.53
C SER A 341 21.22 -25.22 18.83
N ALA A 342 20.29 -25.09 19.77
CA ALA A 342 19.25 -26.09 20.03
C ALA A 342 18.19 -26.13 18.91
N ASP A 343 17.31 -27.13 18.95
CA ASP A 343 16.17 -27.23 18.03
C ASP A 343 15.10 -26.17 18.33
N TYR A 344 14.86 -25.92 19.62
CA TYR A 344 13.86 -25.00 20.13
C TYR A 344 14.45 -24.07 21.18
N VAL A 345 13.94 -22.85 21.24
CA VAL A 345 14.27 -21.87 22.26
C VAL A 345 13.01 -21.23 22.81
N GLY A 346 12.96 -21.02 24.12
CA GLY A 346 11.89 -20.27 24.77
C GLY A 346 12.01 -18.79 24.46
N VAL A 347 11.02 -18.23 23.78
CA VAL A 347 10.94 -16.82 23.38
C VAL A 347 9.83 -16.12 24.15
N HIS A 348 10.10 -14.92 24.61
CA HIS A 348 9.12 -14.05 25.24
C HIS A 348 8.23 -13.41 24.17
N ILE A 349 6.90 -13.37 24.38
CA ILE A 349 5.92 -12.88 23.41
C ILE A 349 6.19 -11.44 22.91
N LEU A 350 6.79 -10.59 23.75
CA LEU A 350 7.26 -9.26 23.37
C LEU A 350 8.23 -9.28 22.17
N ALA A 351 9.09 -10.30 22.07
CA ALA A 351 10.00 -10.45 20.94
C ALA A 351 9.22 -10.75 19.64
N VAL A 352 8.18 -11.58 19.74
CA VAL A 352 7.30 -11.91 18.62
C VAL A 352 6.51 -10.69 18.16
N ILE A 353 5.98 -9.90 19.10
CA ILE A 353 5.29 -8.63 18.79
C ILE A 353 6.23 -7.64 18.09
N GLY A 354 7.45 -7.50 18.60
CA GLY A 354 8.47 -6.66 17.97
C GLY A 354 8.84 -7.15 16.58
N TRP A 355 8.99 -8.46 16.39
CA TRP A 355 9.21 -9.08 15.10
C TRP A 355 8.06 -8.83 14.11
N PHE A 356 6.80 -9.03 14.51
CA PHE A 356 5.63 -8.76 13.68
C PHE A 356 5.54 -7.28 13.27
N GLY A 357 5.82 -6.35 14.19
CA GLY A 357 5.84 -4.92 13.89
C GLY A 357 6.96 -4.53 12.93
N MET A 358 8.14 -5.14 13.07
CA MET A 358 9.26 -4.96 12.15
C MET A 358 8.93 -5.47 10.74
N VAL A 359 8.36 -6.67 10.63
CA VAL A 359 7.94 -7.24 9.34
C VAL A 359 6.86 -6.38 8.69
N GLY A 360 5.82 -5.98 9.42
CA GLY A 360 4.76 -5.11 8.89
C GLY A 360 5.29 -3.76 8.41
N THR A 361 6.25 -3.17 9.13
CA THR A 361 6.91 -1.93 8.72
C THR A 361 7.75 -2.13 7.46
N ALA A 362 8.51 -3.23 7.39
CA ALA A 362 9.35 -3.53 6.24
C ALA A 362 8.54 -3.82 4.97
N LEU A 363 7.40 -4.50 5.10
CA LEU A 363 6.48 -4.74 3.98
C LEU A 363 5.89 -3.44 3.43
N ASN A 364 5.53 -2.50 4.32
CA ASN A 364 5.10 -1.16 3.90
C ASN A 364 6.22 -0.31 3.27
N LEU A 365 7.49 -0.68 3.48
CA LEU A 365 8.66 -0.04 2.86
C LEU A 365 9.14 -0.72 1.57
N LEU A 366 8.41 -1.72 1.06
CA LEU A 366 8.69 -2.24 -0.28
C LEU A 366 8.58 -1.10 -1.31
N PRO A 367 9.57 -0.94 -2.21
CA PRO A 367 9.63 0.21 -3.11
C PRO A 367 8.71 0.01 -4.32
N VAL A 368 7.40 0.01 -4.08
CA VAL A 368 6.36 -0.22 -5.09
C VAL A 368 5.12 0.62 -4.82
N GLY A 369 4.67 1.29 -5.89
CA GLY A 369 3.35 1.92 -5.89
C GLY A 369 3.19 3.03 -4.86
N GLN A 370 2.03 3.07 -4.21
CA GLN A 370 1.76 4.04 -3.14
C GLN A 370 2.19 3.58 -1.75
N LEU A 371 2.89 2.44 -1.61
CA LEU A 371 3.46 2.04 -0.32
C LEU A 371 4.44 3.10 0.18
N ASP A 372 4.73 3.09 1.48
CA ASP A 372 5.63 4.08 2.08
C ASP A 372 7.01 4.02 1.41
N GLY A 373 7.50 2.81 1.07
CA GLY A 373 8.73 2.64 0.31
C GLY A 373 8.67 3.15 -1.13
N GLY A 374 7.53 2.95 -1.81
CA GLY A 374 7.32 3.48 -3.16
C GLY A 374 7.29 5.00 -3.19
N ARG A 375 6.65 5.61 -2.20
CA ARG A 375 6.64 7.06 -1.97
C ARG A 375 8.03 7.60 -1.62
N LEU A 376 8.79 6.88 -0.80
CA LEU A 376 10.15 7.23 -0.43
C LEU A 376 11.06 7.25 -1.66
N VAL A 377 11.04 6.21 -2.49
CA VAL A 377 11.81 6.14 -3.74
C VAL A 377 11.34 7.22 -4.74
N GLN A 378 10.04 7.48 -4.82
CA GLN A 378 9.49 8.56 -5.66
C GLN A 378 9.97 9.94 -5.19
N ALA A 379 10.06 10.16 -3.88
CA ALA A 379 10.59 11.39 -3.32
C ALA A 379 12.08 11.55 -3.64
N MET A 380 12.90 10.52 -3.45
CA MET A 380 14.36 10.59 -3.62
C MET A 380 14.80 10.66 -5.09
N TYR A 381 14.24 9.82 -5.95
CA TYR A 381 14.73 9.64 -7.32
C TYR A 381 13.75 10.12 -8.40
N GLY A 382 12.58 10.62 -8.00
CA GLY A 382 11.54 11.07 -8.90
C GLY A 382 10.65 9.93 -9.42
N ARG A 383 9.73 10.29 -10.30
CA ARG A 383 8.63 9.41 -10.68
C ARG A 383 9.05 8.28 -11.62
N ARG A 384 9.91 8.53 -12.60
CA ARG A 384 10.30 7.51 -13.59
C ARG A 384 11.08 6.36 -12.97
N THR A 385 12.04 6.69 -12.13
CA THR A 385 12.87 5.73 -11.39
C THR A 385 12.01 4.92 -10.43
N ALA A 386 11.12 5.56 -9.66
CA ALA A 386 10.19 4.86 -8.78
C ALA A 386 9.24 3.92 -9.53
N ALA A 387 8.87 4.24 -10.76
CA ALA A 387 8.05 3.35 -11.59
C ALA A 387 8.88 2.11 -11.99
N GLY A 388 10.12 2.32 -12.45
CA GLY A 388 11.04 1.23 -12.79
C GLY A 388 11.34 0.31 -11.60
N VAL A 389 11.71 0.89 -10.46
CA VAL A 389 11.96 0.14 -9.20
C VAL A 389 10.71 -0.58 -8.73
N GLY A 390 9.53 0.03 -8.86
CA GLY A 390 8.25 -0.60 -8.56
C GLY A 390 7.99 -1.85 -9.42
N VAL A 391 8.28 -1.78 -10.72
CA VAL A 391 8.18 -2.95 -11.61
C VAL A 391 9.16 -4.04 -11.19
N VAL A 392 10.42 -3.70 -10.93
CA VAL A 392 11.43 -4.66 -10.47
C VAL A 392 10.99 -5.36 -9.18
N THR A 393 10.50 -4.59 -8.20
CA THR A 393 9.97 -5.13 -6.94
C THR A 393 8.80 -6.09 -7.16
N LEU A 394 7.88 -5.75 -8.06
CA LEU A 394 6.76 -6.62 -8.41
C LEU A 394 7.21 -7.91 -9.09
N VAL A 395 8.20 -7.85 -9.98
CA VAL A 395 8.78 -9.04 -10.63
C VAL A 395 9.46 -9.92 -9.60
N LEU A 396 10.25 -9.35 -8.69
CA LEU A 396 10.90 -10.10 -7.61
C LEU A 396 9.87 -10.74 -6.67
N LEU A 397 8.80 -10.03 -6.33
CA LEU A 397 7.69 -10.58 -5.56
C LEU A 397 7.00 -11.71 -6.32
N ALA A 398 6.73 -11.53 -7.62
CA ALA A 398 6.13 -12.56 -8.47
C ALA A 398 6.99 -13.83 -8.50
N VAL A 399 8.31 -13.71 -8.65
CA VAL A 399 9.25 -14.84 -8.57
C VAL A 399 9.22 -15.46 -7.17
N SER A 400 9.18 -14.64 -6.12
CA SER A 400 9.09 -15.12 -4.73
C SER A 400 7.81 -15.93 -4.47
N THR A 401 6.71 -15.66 -5.20
CA THR A 401 5.47 -16.45 -5.08
C THR A 401 5.64 -17.93 -5.47
N LEU A 402 6.61 -18.23 -6.35
CA LEU A 402 6.91 -19.60 -6.77
C LEU A 402 7.53 -20.43 -5.63
N ILE A 403 8.18 -19.74 -4.68
CA ILE A 403 8.89 -20.36 -3.55
C ILE A 403 8.00 -20.33 -2.30
N ASN A 404 7.27 -19.22 -2.08
CA ASN A 404 6.49 -19.02 -0.87
C ASN A 404 5.05 -18.54 -1.19
N PRO A 405 4.02 -19.34 -0.89
CA PRO A 405 2.62 -18.95 -1.05
C PRO A 405 2.23 -17.65 -0.31
N LEU A 406 2.92 -17.28 0.76
CA LEU A 406 2.71 -16.00 1.47
C LEU A 406 3.06 -14.80 0.60
N ALA A 407 4.08 -14.92 -0.26
CA ALA A 407 4.44 -13.88 -1.20
C ALA A 407 3.35 -13.70 -2.27
N LEU A 408 2.58 -14.75 -2.59
CA LEU A 408 1.47 -14.67 -3.54
C LEU A 408 0.34 -13.78 -3.03
N TYR A 409 -0.03 -13.93 -1.76
CA TYR A 409 -1.03 -13.09 -1.12
C TYR A 409 -0.62 -11.60 -1.18
N TRP A 410 0.65 -11.30 -0.88
CA TRP A 410 1.17 -9.93 -0.91
C TRP A 410 1.34 -9.36 -2.31
N GLY A 411 1.89 -10.13 -3.23
CA GLY A 411 1.98 -9.75 -4.65
C GLY A 411 0.61 -9.40 -5.20
N GLY A 412 -0.41 -10.21 -4.91
CA GLY A 412 -1.80 -9.95 -5.29
C GLY A 412 -2.36 -8.65 -4.71
N LEU A 413 -2.21 -8.43 -3.39
CA LEU A 413 -2.69 -7.20 -2.74
C LEU A 413 -2.03 -5.94 -3.31
N ILE A 414 -0.72 -5.94 -3.50
CA ILE A 414 0.02 -4.79 -4.02
C ILE A 414 -0.39 -4.52 -5.47
N LEU A 415 -0.49 -5.56 -6.30
CA LEU A 415 -0.89 -5.44 -7.71
C LEU A 415 -2.29 -4.85 -7.87
N ILE A 416 -3.24 -5.27 -7.03
CA ILE A 416 -4.64 -4.84 -7.11
C ILE A 416 -4.85 -3.47 -6.48
N LEU A 417 -4.32 -3.25 -5.28
CA LEU A 417 -4.66 -2.06 -4.48
C LEU A 417 -3.70 -0.89 -4.71
N ARG A 418 -2.44 -1.14 -5.11
CA ARG A 418 -1.36 -0.15 -4.96
C ARG A 418 -0.48 0.05 -6.18
N ARG A 419 -0.79 -0.52 -7.34
CA ARG A 419 0.06 -0.43 -8.56
C ARG A 419 0.45 1.00 -8.97
N ASN A 420 -0.43 1.97 -8.76
CA ASN A 420 -0.19 3.34 -9.23
C ASN A 420 0.76 4.08 -8.30
N GLN A 421 1.45 5.08 -8.84
CA GLN A 421 2.30 5.96 -8.05
C GLN A 421 1.47 6.99 -7.28
N GLU A 422 2.13 7.74 -6.39
CA GLU A 422 1.47 8.84 -5.72
C GLU A 422 1.13 9.95 -6.72
N ARG A 423 0.04 10.68 -6.43
CA ARG A 423 -0.40 11.79 -7.27
C ARG A 423 0.69 12.85 -7.42
N PRO A 424 0.66 13.65 -8.51
CA PRO A 424 1.59 14.75 -8.67
C PRO A 424 1.57 15.72 -7.51
N MET A 425 2.78 16.11 -7.12
CA MET A 425 3.04 17.13 -6.10
C MET A 425 2.96 18.51 -6.76
N LEU A 426 2.74 19.54 -5.95
CA LEU A 426 2.69 20.91 -6.43
C LEU A 426 4.03 21.36 -7.01
N ASP A 427 5.13 21.00 -6.34
CA ASP A 427 6.49 21.12 -6.86
C ASP A 427 7.19 19.75 -6.86
N GLU A 428 7.26 19.12 -8.03
CA GLU A 428 7.95 17.84 -8.20
C GLU A 428 9.34 17.97 -8.81
N LEU A 429 9.68 19.16 -9.33
CA LEU A 429 10.97 19.39 -9.98
C LEU A 429 12.07 19.75 -8.98
N SER A 430 11.71 20.29 -7.81
CA SER A 430 12.67 20.47 -6.72
C SER A 430 13.10 19.14 -6.13
N GLU A 431 14.41 18.91 -6.11
CA GLU A 431 15.03 17.75 -5.48
C GLU A 431 14.94 17.82 -3.96
N VAL A 432 15.13 16.66 -3.32
CA VAL A 432 15.13 16.57 -1.86
C VAL A 432 16.45 17.13 -1.34
N GLU A 433 16.39 18.11 -0.44
CA GLU A 433 17.58 18.76 0.10
C GLU A 433 18.27 17.93 1.20
N GLY A 434 19.60 17.97 1.24
CA GLY A 434 20.44 17.50 2.36
C GLY A 434 20.65 15.97 2.43
N ASP A 435 20.97 15.47 3.63
CA ASP A 435 21.28 14.05 3.90
C ASP A 435 20.05 13.13 3.89
N ARG A 436 18.91 13.60 3.38
CA ARG A 436 17.66 12.82 3.36
C ARG A 436 17.78 11.59 2.47
N ASP A 437 18.49 11.68 1.35
CA ASP A 437 18.66 10.54 0.47
C ASP A 437 19.45 9.41 1.14
N SER A 438 20.47 9.73 1.94
CA SER A 438 21.24 8.72 2.67
C SER A 438 20.41 8.09 3.80
N LEU A 439 19.60 8.88 4.50
CA LEU A 439 18.65 8.38 5.51
C LEU A 439 17.58 7.46 4.88
N GLY A 440 17.05 7.84 3.72
CA GLY A 440 16.08 7.03 2.98
C GLY A 440 16.67 5.70 2.54
N LEU A 441 17.88 5.69 1.98
CA LEU A 441 18.61 4.47 1.65
C LEU A 441 18.89 3.61 2.88
N GLY A 442 19.32 4.22 3.99
CA GLY A 442 19.60 3.52 5.25
C GLY A 442 18.39 2.77 5.79
N ILE A 443 17.20 3.38 5.74
CA ILE A 443 15.95 2.75 6.19
C ILE A 443 15.50 1.65 5.25
N LEU A 444 15.60 1.86 3.93
CA LEU A 444 15.31 0.81 2.96
C LEU A 444 16.23 -0.39 3.16
N LEU A 445 17.52 -0.16 3.42
CA LEU A 445 18.49 -1.22 3.70
C LEU A 445 18.17 -1.94 5.01
N TRP A 446 17.93 -1.20 6.09
CA TRP A 446 17.55 -1.77 7.39
C TRP A 446 16.32 -2.69 7.24
N MET A 447 15.34 -2.28 6.46
CA MET A 447 14.09 -3.01 6.31
C MET A 447 14.23 -4.18 5.33
N LEU A 448 15.11 -4.06 4.33
CA LEU A 448 15.55 -5.19 3.52
C LEU A 448 16.21 -6.27 4.39
N THR A 449 17.08 -5.91 5.34
CA THR A 449 17.68 -6.89 6.26
C THR A 449 16.68 -7.57 7.19
N THR A 450 15.53 -6.95 7.41
CA THR A 450 14.43 -7.55 8.17
C THR A 450 13.74 -8.64 7.34
N LEU A 451 13.45 -8.39 6.06
CA LEU A 451 12.74 -9.34 5.19
C LEU A 451 13.63 -10.41 4.56
N LEU A 452 14.93 -10.16 4.44
CA LEU A 452 15.84 -11.07 3.75
C LEU A 452 16.17 -12.26 4.65
N PRO A 453 15.84 -13.50 4.25
CA PRO A 453 16.17 -14.69 5.03
C PRO A 453 17.67 -14.99 4.92
N MET A 454 18.26 -15.47 6.02
CA MET A 454 19.61 -16.01 5.99
C MET A 454 19.64 -17.28 5.16
N THR A 455 20.70 -17.47 4.39
CA THR A 455 20.95 -18.76 3.74
C THR A 455 21.23 -19.81 4.82
N PRO A 456 20.76 -21.06 4.65
CA PRO A 456 20.99 -22.11 5.64
C PRO A 456 22.47 -22.32 5.97
N THR A 457 23.36 -22.12 5.00
CA THR A 457 24.81 -22.19 5.17
C THR A 457 25.32 -21.13 6.15
N VAL A 458 24.92 -19.87 5.97
CA VAL A 458 25.30 -18.78 6.87
C VAL A 458 24.66 -18.96 8.24
N GLY A 459 23.39 -19.38 8.31
CA GLY A 459 22.70 -19.67 9.57
C GLY A 459 23.41 -20.74 10.40
N LEU A 460 23.83 -21.84 9.77
CA LEU A 460 24.58 -22.91 10.43
C LEU A 460 26.00 -22.48 10.83
N GLN A 461 26.68 -21.69 10.00
CA GLN A 461 28.00 -21.12 10.36
C GLN A 461 27.92 -20.20 11.59
N LEU A 462 26.80 -19.48 11.74
CA LEU A 462 26.51 -18.65 12.91
C LEU A 462 25.97 -19.46 14.11
N GLY A 463 25.84 -20.79 13.98
CA GLY A 463 25.35 -21.67 15.03
C GLY A 463 23.86 -21.49 15.34
N ILE A 464 23.05 -21.08 14.37
CA ILE A 464 21.59 -20.91 14.49
C ILE A 464 20.90 -22.15 13.91
N GLY A 465 20.27 -22.97 14.77
CA GLY A 465 19.56 -24.20 14.41
C GLY A 465 20.47 -25.40 14.13
N SER A 466 19.90 -26.61 14.26
CA SER A 466 20.59 -27.89 14.03
C SER A 466 20.47 -28.40 12.59
N SER A 467 21.49 -29.14 12.12
CA SER A 467 21.52 -29.74 10.77
C SER A 467 20.54 -30.91 10.56
N THR A 468 19.85 -31.36 11.60
CA THR A 468 19.12 -32.64 11.64
C THR A 468 17.74 -32.63 10.97
N LEU A 469 17.03 -31.50 10.83
CA LEU A 469 15.82 -31.42 9.98
C LEU A 469 16.15 -30.91 8.57
N THR A 470 16.84 -31.72 7.77
CA THR A 470 17.00 -31.49 6.31
C THR A 470 16.00 -32.32 5.47
N LEU A 471 15.01 -32.98 6.08
CA LEU A 471 14.14 -33.96 5.40
C LEU A 471 12.62 -33.79 5.59
N LEU A 472 12.14 -32.60 5.94
CA LEU A 472 10.72 -32.24 5.86
C LEU A 472 10.59 -30.80 5.36
#